data_AF-A0A372QN01-F1
#
_entry.id   AF-A0A372QN01-F1
#
_cell.length_a   1.000
_cell.length_b   1.000
_cell.length_c   1.000
_cell.angle_alpha   90.00
_cell.angle_beta   90.00
_cell.angle_gamma   90.00
#
_symmetry.space_group_name_H-M   'P 1'
#
loop_
_entity.id
_entity.type
_entity.pdbx_description
1 polymer ?
#
loop_
_entity_poly.entity_id
_entity_poly.type
_entity_poly.pdbx_seq_one_letter_code
_entity_poly.pdbx_strand_id
1 'polypeptide(L)'
;MGAEYICQYLFDEGIVCGGGTSKYGFCNWHVNKCHSKANYHRKKMDKMFQDGQTPEALEQALDKLLQQVVSRKTLGTLETNIEEHNQ
;
A
#
# COMPACT_ATOMS: atom_id res chain seq x y z
N MET A 1 19.22 -13.74 -39.32
CA MET A 1 18.90 -12.70 -38.31
C MET A 1 19.08 -13.32 -36.93
N GLY A 2 20.32 -13.30 -36.43
CA GLY A 2 20.66 -13.83 -35.10
C GLY A 2 20.44 -12.73 -34.05
N ALA A 3 20.04 -13.09 -32.84
CA ALA A 3 19.80 -12.14 -31.76
C ALA A 3 21.09 -11.34 -31.46
N GLU A 4 21.05 -10.02 -31.67
CA GLU A 4 22.19 -9.11 -31.46
C GLU A 4 22.58 -8.95 -29.98
N TYR A 5 21.76 -9.44 -29.04
CA TYR A 5 21.95 -9.23 -27.61
C TYR A 5 21.65 -10.50 -26.79
N ILE A 6 22.39 -10.67 -25.69
CA ILE A 6 22.22 -11.77 -24.73
C ILE A 6 21.54 -11.27 -23.45
N CYS A 7 20.75 -12.15 -22.83
CA CYS A 7 20.04 -11.86 -21.60
C CYS A 7 21.02 -11.84 -20.42
N GLN A 8 21.11 -10.70 -19.77
CA GLN A 8 22.01 -10.41 -18.65
C GLN A 8 21.40 -10.69 -17.28
N TYR A 9 20.26 -11.39 -17.24
CA TYR A 9 19.62 -11.74 -15.97
C TYR A 9 20.53 -12.67 -15.15
N LEU A 10 20.82 -12.26 -13.91
CA LEU A 10 21.63 -13.01 -12.97
C LEU A 10 20.72 -13.90 -12.10
N PHE A 11 21.07 -15.18 -12.03
CA PHE A 11 20.52 -16.08 -11.03
C PHE A 11 21.21 -15.87 -9.67
N ASP A 12 20.60 -16.38 -8.59
CA ASP A 12 21.14 -16.26 -7.22
C ASP A 12 22.55 -16.88 -7.07
N GLU A 13 22.96 -17.74 -8.00
CA GLU A 13 24.30 -18.35 -8.09
C GLU A 13 25.30 -17.54 -8.94
N GLY A 14 24.95 -16.32 -9.37
CA GLY A 14 25.82 -15.47 -10.19
C GLY A 14 25.93 -15.89 -11.66
N ILE A 15 25.14 -16.89 -12.09
CA ILE A 15 25.08 -17.36 -13.48
C ILE A 15 24.20 -16.42 -14.31
N VAL A 16 24.67 -16.04 -15.49
CA VAL A 16 23.92 -15.21 -16.46
C VAL A 16 23.03 -16.10 -17.35
N CYS A 17 21.79 -15.68 -17.60
CA CYS A 17 20.82 -16.42 -18.42
C CYS A 17 21.32 -16.79 -19.83
N GLY A 18 22.01 -15.90 -20.52
CA GLY A 18 22.59 -16.16 -21.84
C GLY A 18 21.58 -16.35 -22.98
N GLY A 19 20.27 -16.31 -22.71
CA GLY A 19 19.22 -16.43 -23.74
C GLY A 19 19.20 -15.22 -24.69
N GLY A 20 18.79 -15.42 -25.93
CA GLY A 20 18.66 -14.33 -26.91
C GLY A 20 17.65 -13.27 -26.46
N THR A 21 17.98 -12.01 -26.68
CA THR A 21 17.12 -10.86 -26.38
C THR A 21 17.22 -9.79 -27.45
N SER A 22 16.25 -8.88 -27.46
CA SER A 22 16.36 -7.59 -28.14
C SER A 22 17.22 -6.61 -27.30
N LYS A 23 17.37 -5.37 -27.80
CA LYS A 23 18.24 -4.29 -27.28
C LYS A 23 18.19 -3.98 -25.77
N TYR A 24 17.23 -4.52 -25.03
CA TYR A 24 16.98 -4.20 -23.63
C TYR A 24 17.67 -5.14 -22.63
N GLY A 25 18.44 -6.13 -23.09
CA GLY A 25 19.28 -6.96 -22.22
C GLY A 25 18.56 -8.02 -21.37
N PHE A 26 17.23 -8.14 -21.48
CA PHE A 26 16.44 -9.16 -20.78
C PHE A 26 15.49 -9.89 -21.75
N CYS A 27 15.52 -11.21 -21.73
CA CYS A 27 14.57 -12.01 -22.51
C CYS A 27 13.14 -11.86 -21.95
N ASN A 28 12.14 -12.08 -22.80
CA ASN A 28 10.72 -11.93 -22.46
C ASN A 28 10.33 -12.74 -21.21
N TRP A 29 10.94 -13.92 -21.02
CA TRP A 29 10.69 -14.73 -19.82
C TRP A 29 11.11 -14.00 -18.54
N HIS A 30 12.32 -13.42 -18.49
CA HIS A 30 12.78 -12.71 -17.30
C HIS A 30 12.02 -11.41 -17.04
N VAL A 31 11.62 -10.70 -18.10
CA VAL A 31 10.73 -9.54 -17.99
C VAL A 31 9.41 -9.97 -17.33
N ASN A 32 8.75 -11.01 -17.85
CA ASN A 32 7.50 -11.51 -17.31
C ASN A 32 7.65 -12.00 -15.86
N LYS A 33 8.74 -12.71 -15.54
CA LYS A 33 9.03 -13.20 -14.18
C LYS A 33 9.18 -12.04 -13.20
N CYS A 34 9.89 -10.98 -13.57
CA CYS A 34 10.02 -9.77 -12.74
C CYS A 34 8.67 -9.11 -12.49
N HIS A 35 7.83 -8.95 -13.52
CA HIS A 35 6.48 -8.40 -13.37
C HIS A 35 5.60 -9.27 -12.47
N SER A 36 5.64 -10.59 -12.62
CA SER A 36 4.90 -11.52 -11.75
C SER A 36 5.36 -11.42 -10.29
N LYS A 37 6.67 -11.31 -10.04
CA LYS A 37 7.21 -11.13 -8.68
C LYS A 37 6.74 -9.82 -8.08
N ALA A 38 6.80 -8.71 -8.82
CA ALA A 38 6.29 -7.42 -8.35
C ALA A 38 4.79 -7.46 -8.06
N ASN A 39 4.01 -8.11 -8.94
CA ASN A 39 2.57 -8.29 -8.75
C ASN A 39 2.24 -9.08 -7.47
N TYR A 40 2.96 -10.18 -7.24
CA TYR A 40 2.80 -11.00 -6.04
C TYR A 40 3.08 -10.19 -4.76
N HIS A 41 4.18 -9.42 -4.74
CA HIS A 41 4.53 -8.62 -3.57
C HIS A 41 3.48 -7.54 -3.30
N ARG A 42 3.01 -6.83 -4.34
CA ARG A 42 1.93 -5.85 -4.20
C ARG A 42 0.67 -6.49 -3.61
N LYS A 43 0.20 -7.59 -4.19
CA LYS A 43 -0.98 -8.32 -3.70
C LYS A 43 -0.82 -8.79 -2.25
N LYS A 44 0.38 -9.22 -1.86
CA LYS A 44 0.69 -9.60 -0.49
C LYS A 44 0.56 -8.41 0.46
N MET A 45 1.11 -7.25 0.10
CA MET A 45 1.00 -6.03 0.90
C MET A 45 -0.46 -5.55 1.00
N ASP A 46 -1.20 -5.56 -0.11
CA ASP A 46 -2.62 -5.20 -0.15
C ASP A 46 -3.44 -6.09 0.80
N LYS A 47 -3.18 -7.41 0.78
CA LYS A 47 -3.85 -8.35 1.67
C LYS A 47 -3.48 -8.13 3.14
N MET A 48 -2.20 -7.91 3.45
CA MET A 48 -1.77 -7.61 4.83
C MET A 48 -2.38 -6.32 5.36
N PHE A 49 -2.58 -5.32 4.50
CA PHE A 49 -3.27 -4.08 4.84
C PHE A 49 -4.76 -4.32 5.10
N GLN A 50 -5.44 -5.09 4.25
CA GLN A 50 -6.86 -5.44 4.42
C GLN A 50 -7.13 -6.34 5.63
N ASP A 51 -6.29 -7.34 5.89
CA ASP A 51 -6.44 -8.23 7.05
C ASP A 51 -6.19 -7.48 8.39
N GLY A 52 -5.38 -6.41 8.36
CA GLY A 52 -5.05 -5.59 9.53
C GLY A 52 -6.00 -4.42 9.80
N GLN A 53 -6.77 -3.99 8.80
CA GLN A 53 -7.80 -2.95 8.91
C GLN A 53 -8.99 -3.35 8.05
N THR A 54 -10.09 -3.77 8.67
CA THR A 54 -11.36 -3.70 7.93
C THR A 54 -11.67 -2.21 7.74
N PRO A 55 -11.91 -1.75 6.50
CA PRO A 55 -12.29 -0.36 6.25
C PRO A 55 -13.47 0.07 7.13
N GLU A 56 -14.43 -0.84 7.37
CA GLU A 56 -15.53 -0.60 8.30
C GLU A 56 -15.08 -0.39 9.76
N ALA A 57 -14.06 -1.10 10.27
CA ALA A 57 -13.59 -0.89 11.64
C ALA A 57 -12.85 0.45 11.78
N LEU A 58 -12.13 0.88 10.74
CA LEU A 58 -11.50 2.20 10.72
C LEU A 58 -12.56 3.31 10.64
N GLU A 59 -13.57 3.14 9.79
CA GLU A 59 -14.71 4.06 9.68
C GLU A 59 -15.47 4.18 11.00
N GLN A 60 -15.80 3.04 11.64
CA GLN A 60 -16.42 3.03 12.97
C GLN A 60 -15.55 3.68 14.05
N ALA A 61 -14.22 3.54 13.99
CA ALA A 61 -13.31 4.17 14.93
C ALA A 61 -13.26 5.70 14.73
N LEU A 62 -13.27 6.16 13.47
CA LEU A 62 -13.33 7.58 13.12
C LEU A 62 -14.66 8.21 13.54
N ASP A 63 -15.79 7.53 13.31
CA ASP A 63 -17.11 8.00 13.75
C ASP A 63 -17.18 8.16 15.27
N LYS A 64 -16.64 7.20 16.03
CA LYS A 64 -16.58 7.28 17.50
C LYS A 64 -15.72 8.45 17.97
N LEU A 65 -14.58 8.71 17.33
CA LEU A 65 -13.73 9.86 17.66
C LEU A 65 -14.41 11.19 17.35
N LEU A 66 -15.08 11.29 16.20
CA LEU A 66 -15.84 12.48 15.81
C LEU A 66 -16.98 12.75 16.81
N GLN A 67 -17.74 11.73 17.18
CA GLN A 67 -18.82 11.86 18.15
C GLN A 67 -18.29 12.32 19.53
N GLN A 68 -17.15 11.78 19.96
CA GLN A 68 -16.50 12.20 21.22
C GLN A 68 -15.98 13.64 21.19
N VAL A 69 -15.51 14.13 20.04
CA VAL A 69 -15.09 15.54 19.88
C VAL A 69 -16.30 16.47 19.89
N VAL A 70 -17.40 16.08 19.23
CA VAL A 70 -18.66 16.84 19.23
C VAL A 70 -19.23 16.93 20.65
N SER A 71 -19.32 15.80 21.36
CA SER A 71 -19.83 15.78 22.75
C SER A 71 -19.00 16.63 23.70
N ARG A 72 -17.67 16.66 23.55
CA ARG A 72 -16.80 17.53 24.36
C ARG A 72 -17.02 19.01 24.06
N LYS A 73 -17.21 19.38 22.78
CA LYS A 73 -17.52 20.77 22.40
C LYS A 73 -18.86 21.22 22.98
N THR A 74 -19.89 20.39 22.90
CA THR A 74 -21.23 20.75 23.43
C THR A 74 -21.24 20.88 24.95
N LEU A 75 -20.45 20.08 25.68
CA LEU A 75 -20.31 20.21 27.13
C LEU A 75 -19.64 21.54 27.51
N GLY A 76 -18.53 21.88 26.84
CA GLY A 76 -17.82 23.15 27.09
C GLY A 76 -18.64 24.39 26.73
N THR A 77 -19.57 24.31 25.77
CA THR A 77 -20.49 25.41 25.43
C THR A 77 -21.65 25.54 26.44
N LEU A 78 -22.09 24.45 27.07
CA LEU A 78 -23.11 24.55 28.13
C LEU A 78 -22.53 25.16 29.41
N GLU A 79 -21.28 24.82 29.75
CA GLU A 79 -20.60 25.35 30.93
C GLU A 79 -20.43 26.87 30.86
N THR A 80 -20.07 27.42 29.69
CA THR A 80 -19.95 28.89 29.51
C THR A 80 -21.30 29.61 29.58
N ASN A 81 -22.38 28.99 29.11
CA ASN A 81 -23.72 29.60 29.12
C ASN A 81 -24.37 29.62 30.52
N ILE A 82 -23.94 28.73 31.44
CA ILE A 82 -24.43 28.71 32.82
C ILE A 82 -23.74 29.80 33.66
N GLU A 83 -22.47 30.10 33.40
CA GLU A 83 -21.73 31.16 34.11
C GLU A 83 -22.20 32.57 33.74
N GLU A 84 -22.54 32.82 32.47
CA GLU A 84 -23.05 34.13 32.02
C GLU A 84 -24.47 34.44 32.50
N HIS A 85 -25.29 33.43 32.81
CA HIS A 85 -26.68 33.63 33.26
C HIS A 85 -26.83 33.69 34.80
N ASN A 86 -25.72 33.55 35.54
CA ASN A 86 -25.64 33.63 37.00
C ASN A 86 -24.86 34.87 37.49
N GLN A 87 -24.57 35.82 36.59
CA GLN A 87 -24.05 37.16 36.88
C GLN A 87 -25.12 38.24 36.82
#